data_AF-A0A843EPX6-F1
#
_entry.id   AF-A0A843EPX6-F1
#
_cell.length_a   1.000
_cell.length_b   1.000
_cell.length_c   1.000
_cell.angle_alpha   90.00
_cell.angle_beta   90.00
_cell.angle_gamma   90.00
#
_symmetry.space_group_name_H-M   'P 1'
#
loop_
_entity.id
_entity.type
_entity.pdbx_description
1 polymer ?
#
loop_
_entity_poly.entity_id
_entity_poly.type
_entity_poly.pdbx_seq_one_letter_code
_entity_poly.pdbx_strand_id
1 'polypeptide(L)'
;MKTLEMLLEYFKRNRLVNFGILIILTIILYGVLGSIFIMHLNIYDSIYYTIITIATVGYGDITPITPLEKIFTVTLILAGVGLLAYILTFIISSVTENLQNRRSGRIMAKRLAEMENHYVLCGFGRVGLSVFEELKKRNQKVIIVDMDEKATEDIEEDENIVVYNANATEDKTIKKLNIDKSLGVIIATGNDVDNLFMVLSIRELYKDAWIITRASKKENYKRLKHAGADKIISPEASGGVDLYF
;
A
#
# COMPACT_ATOMS: atom_id res chain seq x y z
N MET A 1 -10.07 21.21 9.13
CA MET A 1 -11.12 20.17 9.27
C MET A 1 -10.71 18.86 8.60
N LYS A 2 -10.43 18.82 7.29
CA LYS A 2 -9.95 17.61 6.57
C LYS A 2 -8.71 16.93 7.16
N THR A 3 -7.74 17.70 7.66
CA THR A 3 -6.53 17.15 8.31
C THR A 3 -6.82 16.47 9.65
N LEU A 4 -7.79 16.97 10.40
CA LEU A 4 -8.19 16.40 11.69
C LEU A 4 -8.99 15.10 11.49
N GLU A 5 -9.87 15.08 10.49
CA GLU A 5 -10.63 13.89 10.09
C GLU A 5 -9.70 12.78 9.58
N MET A 6 -8.73 13.12 8.73
CA MET A 6 -7.68 12.17 8.29
C MET A 6 -6.88 11.58 9.46
N LEU A 7 -6.51 12.41 10.45
CA LEU A 7 -5.80 11.96 11.64
C LEU A 7 -6.67 11.02 12.48
N LEU A 8 -7.94 11.35 12.68
CA LEU A 8 -8.88 10.50 13.42
C LEU A 8 -9.13 9.16 12.72
N GLU A 9 -9.19 9.15 11.40
CA GLU A 9 -9.34 7.93 10.59
C GLU A 9 -8.07 7.06 10.65
N TYR A 10 -6.88 7.67 10.66
CA TYR A 10 -5.60 7.00 10.88
C TYR A 10 -5.51 6.36 12.27
N PHE A 11 -5.89 7.09 13.33
CA PHE A 11 -5.94 6.56 14.69
C PHE A 11 -6.95 5.42 14.84
N LYS A 12 -8.12 5.50 14.18
CA LYS A 12 -9.10 4.40 14.17
C LYS A 12 -8.56 3.13 13.51
N ARG A 13 -7.72 3.26 12.49
CA ARG A 13 -7.20 2.12 11.71
C ARG A 13 -6.01 1.43 12.38
N ASN A 14 -5.18 2.16 13.12
CA ASN A 14 -3.95 1.64 13.71
C ASN A 14 -4.07 1.37 15.22
N ARG A 15 -4.47 0.14 15.59
CA ARG A 15 -4.59 -0.33 16.98
C ARG A 15 -3.32 -0.11 17.83
N LEU A 16 -2.14 -0.20 17.22
CA LEU A 16 -0.85 0.00 17.89
C LEU A 16 -0.65 1.46 18.35
N VAL A 17 -1.14 2.43 17.58
CA VAL A 17 -0.99 3.86 17.90
C VAL A 17 -1.91 4.24 19.06
N ASN A 18 -3.14 3.74 19.07
CA ASN A 18 -4.08 3.94 20.19
C ASN A 18 -3.54 3.34 21.50
N PHE A 19 -2.90 2.17 21.40
CA PHE A 19 -2.26 1.53 22.55
C PHE A 19 -1.08 2.37 23.08
N GLY A 20 -0.25 2.92 22.20
CA GLY A 20 0.85 3.82 22.58
C GLY A 20 0.37 5.09 23.28
N ILE A 21 -0.69 5.73 22.77
CA ILE A 21 -1.30 6.91 23.42
C ILE A 21 -1.84 6.58 24.81
N LEU A 22 -2.49 5.43 24.97
CA LEU A 22 -3.00 4.98 26.27
C LEU A 22 -1.86 4.80 27.28
N ILE A 23 -0.73 4.22 26.86
CA ILE A 23 0.46 4.06 27.70
C ILE A 23 1.01 5.44 28.12
N ILE A 24 1.13 6.39 27.18
CA ILE A 24 1.59 7.76 27.47
C ILE A 24 0.71 8.40 28.56
N LEU A 25 -0.60 8.37 28.36
CA LEU A 25 -1.55 8.96 29.31
C LEU A 25 -1.47 8.29 30.68
N THR A 26 -1.30 6.97 30.71
CA THR A 26 -1.18 6.21 31.96
C THR A 26 0.09 6.56 32.73
N ILE A 27 1.23 6.70 32.05
CA ILE A 27 2.51 7.07 32.68
C ILE A 27 2.46 8.50 33.19
N ILE A 28 1.89 9.43 32.42
CA ILE A 28 1.71 10.82 32.86
C ILE A 28 0.80 10.88 34.09
N LEU A 29 -0.32 10.15 34.05
CA LEU A 29 -1.25 10.10 35.19
C LEU A 29 -0.58 9.49 36.43
N TYR A 30 0.18 8.40 36.27
CA TYR A 30 0.97 7.79 37.34
C TYR A 30 1.97 8.77 37.94
N GLY A 31 2.71 9.51 37.10
CA GLY A 31 3.66 10.52 37.55
C GLY A 31 2.99 11.65 38.32
N VAL A 32 1.89 12.20 37.80
CA VAL A 32 1.16 13.31 38.43
C VAL A 32 0.57 12.87 39.77
N LEU A 33 -0.15 11.75 39.81
CA LEU A 33 -0.77 11.26 41.04
C LEU A 33 0.30 10.86 42.07
N GLY A 34 1.38 10.19 41.66
CA GLY A 34 2.48 9.84 42.56
C GLY A 34 3.16 11.07 43.15
N SER A 35 3.33 12.13 42.36
CA SER A 35 3.89 13.40 42.82
C SER A 35 2.98 14.11 43.84
N ILE A 36 1.66 14.05 43.66
CA ILE A 36 0.69 14.61 44.61
C ILE A 36 0.66 13.81 45.91
N PHE A 37 0.60 12.49 45.84
CA PHE A 37 0.36 11.65 47.03
C PHE A 37 1.63 11.24 47.78
N ILE A 38 2.75 11.06 47.09
CA ILE A 38 4.02 10.59 47.66
C ILE A 38 4.95 11.77 47.95
N MET A 39 5.05 12.73 47.04
CA MET A 39 5.92 13.91 47.19
C MET A 39 5.17 15.14 47.74
N HIS A 40 3.85 15.05 47.93
CA HIS A 40 3.00 16.13 48.46
C HIS A 40 3.10 17.45 47.70
N LEU A 41 3.35 17.38 46.38
CA LEU A 41 3.43 18.55 45.52
C LEU A 41 2.02 19.08 45.19
N ASN A 42 1.93 20.38 44.90
CA ASN A 42 0.71 20.93 44.31
C ASN A 42 0.52 20.40 42.86
N ILE A 43 -0.67 20.61 42.29
CA ILE A 43 -0.99 20.06 40.96
C ILE A 43 -0.07 20.59 39.84
N TYR A 44 0.36 21.85 39.93
CA TYR A 44 1.21 22.47 38.92
C TYR A 44 2.62 21.90 38.97
N ASP A 45 3.20 21.81 40.17
CA ASP A 45 4.51 21.24 40.41
C ASP A 45 4.54 19.74 40.11
N SER A 46 3.43 19.03 40.31
CA SER A 46 3.30 17.61 39.97
C SER A 46 3.32 17.35 38.47
N ILE A 47 2.59 18.16 37.68
CA ILE A 47 2.63 18.10 36.21
C ILE A 47 4.02 18.46 35.71
N TYR A 48 4.58 19.56 36.23
CA TYR A 48 5.91 20.03 35.88
C TYR A 48 6.97 18.96 36.15
N TYR A 49 7.04 18.43 37.38
CA TYR A 49 7.98 17.38 37.79
C TYR A 49 7.86 16.13 36.91
N THR A 50 6.62 15.70 36.64
CA THR A 50 6.37 14.51 35.81
C THR A 50 6.90 14.70 34.39
N ILE A 51 6.61 15.85 33.76
CA ILE A 51 7.03 16.13 32.39
C ILE A 51 8.55 16.23 32.30
N ILE A 52 9.20 17.01 33.18
CA ILE A 52 10.67 17.17 33.13
C ILE A 52 11.41 15.87 33.42
N THR A 53 10.82 14.98 34.24
CA THR A 53 11.39 13.67 34.57
C THR A 53 11.24 12.69 33.41
N ILE A 54 10.04 12.57 32.83
CA ILE A 54 9.78 11.70 31.67
C ILE A 54 10.58 12.18 30.45
N ALA A 55 10.68 13.49 30.23
CA ALA A 55 11.46 14.09 29.16
C ALA A 55 12.98 14.00 29.39
N THR A 56 13.43 13.43 30.50
CA THR A 56 14.85 13.29 30.88
C THR A 56 15.61 14.62 31.01
N VAL A 57 14.89 15.73 31.24
CA VAL A 57 15.50 17.06 31.44
C VAL A 57 16.04 17.19 32.86
N GLY A 58 15.19 16.90 33.86
CA GLY A 58 15.58 16.83 35.28
C GLY A 58 16.33 18.06 35.80
N TYR A 59 15.71 19.24 35.80
CA TYR A 59 16.34 20.50 36.26
C TYR A 59 16.90 20.45 37.69
N GLY A 60 16.37 19.56 38.54
CA GLY A 60 16.85 19.37 39.91
C GLY A 60 16.37 20.42 40.90
N ASP A 61 15.39 21.24 40.50
CA ASP A 61 14.67 22.19 41.33
C ASP A 61 13.65 21.53 42.27
N ILE A 62 13.08 20.41 41.84
CA ILE A 62 12.26 19.51 42.67
C ILE A 62 12.96 18.15 42.71
N THR A 63 13.21 17.63 43.92
CA THR A 63 13.95 16.37 44.11
C THR A 63 13.31 15.49 45.17
N PRO A 64 13.32 14.16 45.01
CA PRO A 64 12.85 13.23 46.04
C PRO A 64 13.80 13.21 47.24
N ILE A 65 13.24 13.36 48.44
CA ILE A 65 14.00 13.44 49.69
C ILE A 65 13.93 12.08 50.41
N THR A 66 12.74 11.52 50.56
CA THR A 66 12.53 10.27 51.31
C THR A 66 12.83 9.02 50.47
N PRO A 67 13.14 7.86 51.10
CA PRO A 67 13.38 6.61 50.36
C PRO A 67 12.22 6.21 49.45
N LEU A 68 10.98 6.44 49.88
CA LEU A 68 9.78 6.13 49.10
C LEU A 68 9.67 7.00 47.85
N GLU A 69 9.88 8.32 47.99
CA GLU A 69 9.90 9.26 46.86
C GLU A 69 11.00 8.93 45.85
N LYS A 70 12.16 8.46 46.32
CA LYS A 70 13.27 8.03 45.45
C LYS A 70 12.90 6.80 44.64
N ILE A 71 12.28 5.80 45.26
CA ILE A 71 11.81 4.59 44.56
C ILE A 71 10.76 4.96 43.49
N PHE A 72 9.78 5.80 43.85
CA PHE A 72 8.78 6.32 42.91
C PHE A 72 9.42 7.06 41.73
N THR A 73 10.41 7.91 42.01
CA THR A 73 11.11 8.66 40.97
C THR A 73 11.89 7.73 40.04
N VAL A 74 12.54 6.71 40.57
CA VAL A 74 13.25 5.70 39.75
C VAL A 74 12.28 4.95 38.84
N THR A 75 11.11 4.52 39.32
CA THR A 75 10.13 3.83 38.47
C THR A 75 9.57 4.76 37.40
N LEU A 76 9.34 6.03 37.72
CA LEU A 76 8.91 7.05 36.77
C LEU A 76 9.96 7.31 35.69
N ILE A 77 11.24 7.42 36.06
CA ILE A 77 12.35 7.60 35.10
C ILE A 77 12.45 6.40 34.15
N LEU A 78 12.43 5.17 34.68
CA LEU A 78 12.51 3.97 33.85
C LEU A 78 11.35 3.88 32.86
N ALA A 79 10.12 4.20 33.31
CA ALA A 79 8.96 4.26 32.44
C ALA A 79 9.09 5.38 31.38
N GLY A 80 9.59 6.55 31.77
CA GLY A 80 9.76 7.71 30.89
C GLY A 80 10.80 7.48 29.79
N VAL A 81 11.95 6.88 30.12
CA VAL A 81 12.98 6.52 29.13
C VAL A 81 12.44 5.50 28.13
N GLY A 82 11.73 4.48 28.61
CA GLY A 82 11.06 3.49 27.73
C GLY A 82 10.05 4.14 26.79
N LEU A 83 9.29 5.13 27.30
CA LEU A 83 8.34 5.89 26.52
C LEU A 83 9.01 6.73 25.41
N LEU A 84 10.10 7.44 25.73
CA LEU A 84 10.86 8.22 24.74
C LEU A 84 11.43 7.30 23.64
N ALA A 85 11.98 6.14 24.02
CA ALA A 85 12.50 5.16 23.06
C ALA A 85 11.41 4.62 22.11
N TYR A 86 10.21 4.36 22.64
CA TYR A 86 9.06 3.95 21.82
C TYR A 86 8.64 5.04 20.84
N ILE A 87 8.49 6.29 21.30
CA ILE A 87 8.13 7.43 20.44
C ILE A 87 9.16 7.63 19.33
N LEU A 88 10.45 7.55 19.65
CA LEU A 88 11.52 7.67 18.66
C LEU A 88 11.44 6.55 17.61
N THR A 89 11.24 5.31 18.04
CA THR A 89 11.08 4.16 17.13
C THR A 89 9.88 4.33 16.20
N PHE A 90 8.76 4.84 16.72
CA PHE A 90 7.56 5.15 15.94
C PHE A 90 7.80 6.25 14.89
N ILE A 91 8.52 7.31 15.24
CA ILE A 91 8.87 8.37 14.28
C ILE A 91 9.78 7.80 13.18
N ILE A 92 10.80 7.03 13.55
CA ILE A 92 11.73 6.41 12.59
C ILE A 92 10.99 5.47 11.64
N SER A 93 10.13 4.59 12.16
CA SER A 93 9.38 3.65 11.33
C SER A 93 8.41 4.39 10.39
N SER A 94 7.69 5.41 10.88
CA SER A 94 6.77 6.20 10.08
C SER A 94 7.48 6.99 8.96
N VAL A 95 8.65 7.57 9.24
CA VAL A 95 9.45 8.25 8.23
C VAL A 95 9.98 7.25 7.19
N THR A 96 10.47 6.10 7.64
CA THR A 96 11.02 5.06 6.75
C THR A 96 9.95 4.50 5.82
N GLU A 97 8.77 4.18 6.33
CA GLU A 97 7.63 3.68 5.54
C GLU A 97 7.19 4.69 4.46
N ASN A 98 7.11 5.97 4.81
CA ASN A 98 6.77 7.04 3.86
C ASN A 98 7.84 7.23 2.78
N LEU A 99 9.12 7.15 3.13
CA LEU A 99 10.23 7.27 2.18
C LEU A 99 10.32 6.05 1.26
N GLN A 100 10.13 4.84 1.80
CA GLN A 100 10.14 3.59 1.05
C GLN A 100 8.98 3.55 0.05
N ASN A 101 7.74 3.86 0.47
CA ASN A 101 6.59 3.91 -0.43
C ASN A 101 6.76 4.94 -1.56
N ARG A 102 7.33 6.12 -1.26
CA ARG A 102 7.64 7.14 -2.27
C ARG A 102 8.76 6.71 -3.21
N ARG A 103 9.80 6.05 -2.70
CA ARG A 103 10.93 5.57 -3.50
C ARG A 103 10.49 4.42 -4.40
N SER A 104 9.82 3.40 -3.86
CA SER A 104 9.27 2.27 -4.62
C SER A 104 8.31 2.75 -5.70
N GLY A 105 7.39 3.69 -5.37
CA GLY A 105 6.48 4.26 -6.36
C GLY A 105 7.18 5.02 -7.48
N ARG A 106 8.28 5.75 -7.18
CA ARG A 106 9.09 6.44 -8.19
C ARG A 106 9.89 5.47 -9.08
N ILE A 107 10.50 4.45 -8.49
CA ILE A 107 11.21 3.40 -9.24
C ILE A 107 10.25 2.69 -10.17
N MET A 108 9.07 2.34 -9.67
CA MET A 108 8.04 1.68 -10.46
C MET A 108 7.55 2.54 -11.62
N ALA A 109 7.21 3.81 -11.35
CA ALA A 109 6.80 4.75 -12.39
C ALA A 109 7.89 4.93 -13.46
N LYS A 110 9.17 4.92 -13.07
CA LYS A 110 10.30 4.98 -13.98
C LYS A 110 10.39 3.72 -14.86
N ARG A 111 10.35 2.53 -14.26
CA ARG A 111 10.38 1.26 -15.01
C ARG A 111 9.24 1.18 -16.02
N LEU A 112 8.02 1.54 -15.61
CA LEU A 112 6.86 1.58 -16.52
C LEU A 112 7.06 2.56 -17.68
N ALA A 113 7.61 3.75 -17.43
CA ALA A 113 7.83 4.77 -18.47
C ALA A 113 8.98 4.43 -19.43
N GLU A 114 9.95 3.63 -18.99
CA GLU A 114 11.10 3.17 -19.81
C GLU A 114 10.79 1.93 -20.65
N MET A 115 9.65 1.27 -20.44
CA MET A 115 9.23 0.10 -21.22
C MET A 115 8.81 0.50 -22.63
N GLU A 116 9.43 -0.10 -23.64
CA GLU A 116 9.08 0.09 -25.05
C GLU A 116 9.11 -1.26 -25.78
N ASN A 117 8.33 -1.39 -26.85
CA ASN A 117 8.15 -2.64 -27.60
C ASN A 117 7.74 -3.80 -26.69
N HIS A 118 6.82 -3.52 -25.76
CA HIS A 118 6.32 -4.45 -24.75
C HIS A 118 4.85 -4.77 -24.94
N TYR A 119 4.39 -5.83 -24.31
CA TYR A 119 2.97 -6.09 -24.11
C TYR A 119 2.50 -5.56 -22.76
N VAL A 120 1.25 -5.14 -22.68
CA VAL A 120 0.57 -4.86 -21.42
C VAL A 120 -0.42 -5.99 -21.17
N LEU A 121 -0.26 -6.73 -20.08
CA LEU A 121 -1.13 -7.84 -19.70
C LEU A 121 -1.98 -7.47 -18.48
N CYS A 122 -3.26 -7.21 -18.71
CA CYS A 122 -4.23 -6.89 -17.67
C CYS A 122 -4.98 -8.16 -17.23
N GLY A 123 -4.82 -8.54 -15.95
CA GLY A 123 -5.38 -9.75 -15.37
C GLY A 123 -4.42 -10.93 -15.43
N PHE A 124 -3.93 -11.36 -14.28
CA PHE A 124 -2.97 -12.43 -14.05
C PHE A 124 -3.60 -13.66 -13.38
N GLY A 125 -4.86 -13.96 -13.73
CA GLY A 125 -5.47 -15.25 -13.40
C GLY A 125 -4.96 -16.38 -14.30
N ARG A 126 -5.69 -17.51 -14.33
CA ARG A 126 -5.33 -18.70 -15.13
C ARG A 126 -4.94 -18.40 -16.59
N VAL A 127 -5.76 -17.62 -17.31
CA VAL A 127 -5.50 -17.26 -18.71
C VAL A 127 -4.32 -16.29 -18.83
N GLY A 128 -4.23 -15.32 -17.92
CA GLY A 128 -3.13 -14.36 -17.88
C GLY A 128 -1.79 -15.05 -17.68
N LEU A 129 -1.71 -15.99 -16.74
CA LEU A 129 -0.52 -16.81 -16.51
C LEU A 129 -0.09 -17.57 -17.78
N SER A 130 -1.02 -18.25 -18.46
CA SER A 130 -0.71 -18.95 -19.72
C SER A 130 -0.21 -18.00 -20.82
N VAL A 131 -0.77 -16.80 -20.92
CA VAL A 131 -0.30 -15.77 -21.85
C VAL A 131 1.11 -15.31 -21.48
N PHE A 132 1.36 -15.05 -20.20
CA PHE A 132 2.66 -14.61 -19.71
C PHE A 132 3.75 -15.66 -19.95
N GLU A 133 3.48 -16.94 -19.70
CA GLU A 133 4.43 -18.01 -19.99
C GLU A 133 4.82 -18.04 -21.47
N GLU A 134 3.87 -17.82 -22.38
CA GLU A 134 4.13 -17.78 -23.81
C GLU A 134 4.93 -16.54 -24.22
N LEU A 135 4.63 -15.38 -23.63
CA LEU A 135 5.40 -14.15 -23.84
C LEU A 135 6.83 -14.30 -23.33
N LYS A 136 7.02 -14.88 -22.13
CA LYS A 136 8.32 -15.14 -21.51
C LYS A 136 9.15 -16.11 -22.35
N LYS A 137 8.56 -17.21 -22.84
CA LYS A 137 9.23 -18.17 -23.75
C LYS A 137 9.75 -17.49 -25.03
N ARG A 138 9.05 -16.47 -25.52
CA ARG A 138 9.41 -15.69 -26.70
C ARG A 138 10.27 -14.47 -26.40
N ASN A 139 10.76 -14.35 -25.16
CA ASN A 139 11.57 -13.24 -24.67
C ASN A 139 10.94 -11.86 -24.94
N GLN A 140 9.61 -11.76 -24.79
CA GLN A 140 8.87 -10.53 -24.99
C GLN A 140 8.84 -9.71 -23.70
N LYS A 141 9.02 -8.39 -23.84
CA LYS A 141 8.83 -7.46 -22.72
C LYS A 141 7.36 -7.40 -22.34
N VAL A 142 7.06 -7.39 -21.05
CA VAL A 142 5.68 -7.39 -20.54
C VAL A 142 5.55 -6.59 -19.26
N ILE A 143 4.52 -5.74 -19.22
CA ILE A 143 4.00 -5.13 -18.00
C ILE A 143 2.77 -5.94 -17.58
N ILE A 144 2.81 -6.57 -16.41
CA ILE A 144 1.70 -7.34 -15.84
C ILE A 144 0.93 -6.40 -14.90
N VAL A 145 -0.39 -6.35 -15.04
CA VAL A 145 -1.27 -5.54 -14.19
C VAL A 145 -2.35 -6.42 -13.58
N ASP A 146 -2.34 -6.56 -12.26
CA ASP A 146 -3.40 -7.24 -11.50
C ASP A 146 -3.63 -6.53 -10.17
N MET A 147 -4.82 -6.65 -9.59
CA MET A 147 -5.10 -6.09 -8.26
C MET A 147 -4.67 -7.03 -7.13
N ASP A 148 -4.59 -8.34 -7.41
CA ASP A 148 -4.20 -9.35 -6.43
C ASP A 148 -2.67 -9.52 -6.44
N GLU A 149 -2.01 -8.93 -5.44
CA GLU A 149 -0.56 -9.04 -5.25
C GLU A 149 -0.11 -10.50 -5.11
N LYS A 150 -0.94 -11.36 -4.51
CA LYS A 150 -0.63 -12.78 -4.34
C LYS A 150 -0.58 -13.55 -5.65
N ALA A 151 -1.40 -13.14 -6.64
CA ALA A 151 -1.40 -13.81 -7.95
C ALA A 151 -0.05 -13.63 -8.67
N THR A 152 0.68 -12.56 -8.37
CA THR A 152 1.95 -12.20 -9.00
C THR A 152 3.16 -12.37 -8.08
N GLU A 153 2.99 -12.94 -6.88
CA GLU A 153 4.03 -13.00 -5.84
C GLU A 153 5.27 -13.80 -6.30
N ASP A 154 5.06 -14.86 -7.07
CA ASP A 154 6.13 -15.73 -7.58
C ASP A 154 6.83 -15.19 -8.85
N ILE A 155 6.44 -14.00 -9.34
CA ILE A 155 7.01 -13.44 -10.56
C ILE A 155 8.31 -12.69 -10.25
N GLU A 156 9.41 -13.26 -10.73
CA GLU A 156 10.70 -12.57 -10.74
C GLU A 156 10.71 -11.45 -11.79
N GLU A 157 10.75 -10.21 -11.30
CA GLU A 157 10.85 -9.01 -12.12
C GLU A 157 12.28 -8.75 -12.62
N ASP A 158 12.41 -8.27 -13.86
CA ASP A 158 13.70 -7.92 -14.47
C ASP A 158 13.55 -6.72 -15.45
N GLU A 159 14.49 -6.54 -16.37
CA GLU A 159 14.45 -5.45 -17.38
C GLU A 159 13.32 -5.63 -18.41
N ASN A 160 12.83 -6.86 -18.61
CA ASN A 160 11.78 -7.20 -19.56
C ASN A 160 10.43 -7.42 -18.87
N ILE A 161 10.41 -7.75 -17.58
CA ILE A 161 9.21 -8.11 -16.82
C ILE A 161 9.00 -7.10 -15.69
N VAL A 162 7.86 -6.41 -15.73
CA VAL A 162 7.45 -5.43 -14.72
C VAL A 162 6.08 -5.81 -14.17
N VAL A 163 5.94 -5.95 -12.85
CA VAL A 163 4.66 -6.26 -12.19
C VAL A 163 4.10 -4.99 -11.55
N TYR A 164 2.88 -4.62 -11.94
CA TYR A 164 2.19 -3.45 -11.40
C TYR A 164 0.88 -3.82 -10.72
N ASN A 165 0.90 -3.87 -9.39
CA ASN A 165 -0.29 -4.17 -8.62
C ASN A 165 -1.22 -2.96 -8.57
N ALA A 166 -2.20 -2.92 -9.48
CA ALA A 166 -3.10 -1.79 -9.68
C ALA A 166 -4.41 -2.22 -10.36
N ASN A 167 -5.44 -1.39 -10.19
CA ASN A 167 -6.70 -1.59 -10.90
C ASN A 167 -6.59 -1.06 -12.33
N ALA A 168 -6.54 -1.98 -13.30
CA ALA A 168 -6.44 -1.68 -14.72
C ALA A 168 -7.70 -1.03 -15.32
N THR A 169 -8.83 -1.02 -14.59
CA THR A 169 -10.02 -0.27 -14.99
C THR A 169 -9.83 1.25 -14.83
N GLU A 170 -8.90 1.73 -13.99
CA GLU A 170 -8.77 3.17 -13.75
C GLU A 170 -7.86 3.85 -14.78
N ASP A 171 -8.29 4.97 -15.39
CA ASP A 171 -7.49 5.77 -16.32
C ASP A 171 -6.09 6.13 -15.81
N LYS A 172 -5.97 6.43 -14.51
CA LYS A 172 -4.69 6.77 -13.87
C LYS A 172 -3.69 5.62 -13.90
N THR A 173 -4.18 4.37 -13.94
CA THR A 173 -3.38 3.16 -14.08
C THR A 173 -2.96 3.02 -15.53
N ILE A 174 -3.93 3.07 -16.46
CA ILE A 174 -3.72 2.92 -17.90
C ILE A 174 -2.69 3.93 -18.43
N LYS A 175 -2.76 5.20 -17.98
CA LYS A 175 -1.82 6.26 -18.35
C LYS A 175 -0.36 6.00 -17.94
N LYS A 176 -0.10 5.11 -16.99
CA LYS A 176 1.26 4.77 -16.57
C LYS A 176 1.86 3.61 -17.37
N LEU A 177 1.09 2.87 -18.16
CA LEU A 177 1.53 1.61 -18.78
C LEU A 177 2.29 1.79 -20.10
N ASN A 178 2.55 3.04 -20.51
CA ASN A 178 3.27 3.40 -21.73
C ASN A 178 2.70 2.71 -22.99
N ILE A 179 1.37 2.70 -23.12
CA ILE A 179 0.64 1.95 -24.16
C ILE A 179 0.97 2.44 -25.57
N ASP A 180 1.27 3.72 -25.72
CA ASP A 180 1.70 4.37 -26.97
C ASP A 180 2.95 3.72 -27.59
N LYS A 181 3.82 3.11 -26.77
CA LYS A 181 5.02 2.40 -27.22
C LYS A 181 4.92 0.87 -27.08
N SER A 182 3.73 0.37 -26.77
CA SER A 182 3.45 -1.06 -26.63
C SER A 182 3.14 -1.72 -27.97
N LEU A 183 3.44 -3.01 -28.09
CA LEU A 183 3.05 -3.86 -29.22
C LEU A 183 1.56 -4.24 -29.17
N GLY A 184 0.95 -4.15 -27.99
CA GLY A 184 -0.46 -4.41 -27.78
C GLY A 184 -0.83 -4.61 -26.32
N VAL A 185 -2.12 -4.48 -26.05
CA VAL A 185 -2.71 -4.68 -24.73
C VAL A 185 -3.54 -5.96 -24.74
N ILE A 186 -3.25 -6.86 -23.81
CA ILE A 186 -3.93 -8.14 -23.62
C ILE A 186 -4.74 -8.06 -22.33
N ILE A 187 -6.05 -8.17 -22.46
CA ILE A 187 -6.99 -8.15 -21.34
C ILE A 187 -7.48 -9.58 -21.11
N ALA A 188 -7.01 -10.20 -20.04
CA ALA A 188 -7.20 -11.63 -19.76
C ALA A 188 -8.07 -11.89 -18.50
N THR A 189 -8.69 -10.85 -17.93
CA THR A 189 -9.53 -11.02 -16.74
C THR A 189 -10.75 -11.91 -17.02
N GLY A 190 -11.27 -12.56 -15.98
CA GLY A 190 -12.47 -13.38 -16.06
C GLY A 190 -13.78 -12.60 -16.10
N ASN A 191 -13.75 -11.27 -15.89
CA ASN A 191 -14.93 -10.42 -15.80
C ASN A 191 -15.11 -9.62 -17.09
N ASP A 192 -16.11 -9.98 -17.89
CA ASP A 192 -16.39 -9.30 -19.17
C ASP A 192 -16.78 -7.83 -19.01
N VAL A 193 -17.32 -7.42 -17.85
CA VAL A 193 -17.66 -6.02 -17.58
C VAL A 193 -16.39 -5.19 -17.42
N ASP A 194 -15.43 -5.69 -16.64
CA ASP A 194 -14.14 -5.03 -16.47
C ASP A 194 -13.35 -5.01 -17.78
N ASN A 195 -13.41 -6.11 -18.55
CA ASN A 195 -12.84 -6.19 -19.89
C ASN A 195 -13.41 -5.11 -20.81
N LEU A 196 -14.73 -4.95 -20.83
CA LEU A 196 -15.39 -3.92 -21.62
C LEU A 196 -14.96 -2.51 -21.20
N PHE A 197 -14.88 -2.25 -19.90
CA PHE A 197 -14.46 -0.94 -19.38
C PHE A 197 -13.02 -0.62 -19.74
N MET A 198 -12.10 -1.58 -19.61
CA MET A 198 -10.71 -1.43 -20.02
C MET A 198 -10.58 -1.19 -21.52
N VAL A 199 -11.29 -1.94 -22.37
CA VAL A 199 -11.28 -1.73 -23.82
C VAL A 199 -11.70 -0.30 -24.17
N LEU A 200 -12.80 0.18 -23.59
CA LEU A 200 -13.29 1.55 -23.82
C LEU A 200 -12.26 2.60 -23.38
N SER A 201 -11.73 2.47 -22.17
CA SER A 201 -10.78 3.42 -21.58
C SER A 201 -9.47 3.47 -22.38
N ILE A 202 -8.96 2.30 -22.78
CA ILE A 202 -7.75 2.23 -23.63
C ILE A 202 -8.02 2.83 -24.99
N ARG A 203 -9.16 2.51 -25.64
CA ARG A 203 -9.47 3.04 -26.98
C ARG A 203 -9.72 4.55 -26.97
N GLU A 204 -10.27 5.10 -25.89
CA GLU A 204 -10.45 6.53 -25.70
C GLU A 204 -9.10 7.27 -25.57
N LEU A 205 -8.19 6.72 -24.77
CA LEU A 205 -6.87 7.32 -24.52
C LEU A 205 -5.85 7.06 -25.65
N TYR A 206 -5.93 5.89 -26.29
CA TYR A 206 -4.98 5.39 -27.28
C TYR A 206 -5.74 4.80 -28.47
N LYS A 207 -6.14 5.68 -29.40
CA LYS A 207 -7.01 5.34 -30.54
C LYS A 207 -6.49 4.23 -31.44
N ASP A 208 -5.16 4.06 -31.54
CA ASP A 208 -4.52 3.10 -32.44
C ASP A 208 -3.93 1.88 -31.70
N ALA A 209 -4.15 1.78 -30.38
CA ALA A 209 -3.66 0.64 -29.61
C ALA A 209 -4.25 -0.67 -30.15
N TRP A 210 -3.41 -1.71 -30.26
CA TRP A 210 -3.86 -3.05 -30.60
C TRP A 210 -4.36 -3.76 -29.34
N ILE A 211 -5.67 -3.99 -29.25
CA ILE A 211 -6.34 -4.51 -28.05
C ILE A 211 -6.83 -5.94 -28.30
N ILE A 212 -6.27 -6.89 -27.55
CA ILE A 212 -6.73 -8.27 -27.48
C ILE A 212 -7.48 -8.45 -26.15
N THR A 213 -8.69 -8.99 -26.18
CA THR A 213 -9.46 -9.23 -24.94
C THR A 213 -10.07 -10.62 -24.90
N ARG A 214 -10.17 -11.16 -23.70
CA ARG A 214 -10.99 -12.32 -23.40
C ARG A 214 -12.47 -11.95 -23.39
N ALA A 215 -13.31 -12.88 -23.85
CA ALA A 215 -14.75 -12.88 -23.64
C ALA A 215 -15.17 -14.22 -23.02
N SER A 216 -15.59 -14.18 -21.76
CA SER A 216 -16.10 -15.34 -21.02
C SER A 216 -17.48 -15.75 -21.51
N LYS A 217 -18.31 -14.80 -21.97
CA LYS A 217 -19.65 -15.06 -22.52
C LYS A 217 -19.77 -14.65 -23.99
N LYS A 218 -20.36 -15.53 -24.81
CA LYS A 218 -20.60 -15.30 -26.24
C LYS A 218 -21.40 -14.04 -26.53
N GLU A 219 -22.34 -13.68 -25.65
CA GLU A 219 -23.16 -12.47 -25.77
C GLU A 219 -22.35 -11.17 -25.68
N ASN A 220 -21.24 -11.17 -24.94
CA ASN A 220 -20.40 -10.00 -24.73
C ASN A 220 -19.42 -9.74 -25.88
N TYR A 221 -19.23 -10.72 -26.77
CA TYR A 221 -18.36 -10.59 -27.94
C TYR A 221 -18.72 -9.34 -28.78
N LYS A 222 -20.02 -9.15 -29.10
CA LYS A 222 -20.47 -8.01 -29.90
C LYS A 222 -20.19 -6.67 -29.19
N ARG A 223 -20.35 -6.64 -27.87
CA ARG A 223 -20.11 -5.44 -27.05
C ARG A 223 -18.64 -5.06 -27.03
N LEU A 224 -17.76 -6.03 -26.78
CA LEU A 224 -16.31 -5.83 -26.80
C LEU A 224 -15.83 -5.38 -28.18
N LYS A 225 -16.39 -5.96 -29.26
CA LYS A 225 -16.07 -5.54 -30.63
C LYS A 225 -16.47 -4.10 -30.90
N HIS A 226 -17.70 -3.71 -30.52
CA HIS A 226 -18.16 -2.32 -30.70
C HIS A 226 -17.41 -1.31 -29.83
N ALA A 227 -16.92 -1.73 -28.65
CA ALA A 227 -16.07 -0.90 -27.81
C ALA A 227 -14.67 -0.64 -28.41
N GLY A 228 -14.31 -1.38 -29.46
CA GLY A 228 -13.04 -1.21 -30.15
C GLY A 228 -11.98 -2.24 -29.74
N ALA A 229 -12.35 -3.44 -29.29
CA ALA A 229 -11.39 -4.54 -29.22
C ALA A 229 -11.07 -5.04 -30.63
N ASP A 230 -9.79 -5.23 -30.94
CA ASP A 230 -9.37 -5.67 -32.27
C ASP A 230 -9.40 -7.19 -32.42
N LYS A 231 -9.04 -7.91 -31.35
CA LYS A 231 -9.09 -9.36 -31.30
C LYS A 231 -9.80 -9.82 -30.02
N ILE A 232 -10.78 -10.69 -30.17
CA ILE A 232 -11.55 -11.22 -29.06
C ILE A 232 -11.44 -12.74 -29.06
N ILE A 233 -11.02 -13.31 -27.93
CA ILE A 233 -10.85 -14.76 -27.74
C ILE A 233 -11.75 -15.23 -26.62
N SER A 234 -12.41 -16.38 -26.80
CA SER A 234 -13.21 -17.01 -25.75
C SER A 234 -12.58 -18.36 -25.41
N PRO A 235 -11.71 -18.43 -24.38
CA PRO A 235 -11.08 -19.67 -23.94
C PRO A 235 -12.11 -20.75 -23.59
N GLU A 236 -13.26 -20.38 -23.03
CA GLU A 236 -14.35 -21.31 -22.70
C GLU A 236 -14.96 -21.93 -23.94
N ALA A 237 -15.21 -21.13 -24.98
CA ALA A 237 -15.75 -21.64 -26.23
C ALA A 237 -14.73 -22.50 -26.98
N SER A 238 -13.46 -22.07 -27.02
CA SER A 238 -12.37 -22.83 -27.66
C SER A 238 -12.12 -24.16 -26.94
N GLY A 239 -11.90 -24.14 -25.62
CA GLY A 239 -11.69 -25.34 -24.84
C GLY A 239 -12.91 -26.27 -24.81
N GLY A 240 -14.13 -25.73 -24.89
CA GLY A 240 -15.35 -26.53 -25.00
C GLY A 240 -15.43 -27.36 -26.28
N VAL A 241 -14.91 -26.85 -27.40
CA VAL A 241 -14.80 -27.63 -28.65
C VAL A 241 -13.79 -28.75 -28.48
N ASP A 242 -12.64 -28.46 -27.90
CA ASP A 242 -11.54 -29.43 -27.72
C ASP A 242 -11.83 -30.51 -26.66
N LEU A 243 -12.83 -30.30 -25.80
CA LEU A 243 -13.25 -31.28 -24.77
C LEU A 243 -14.14 -32.41 -25.30
N TYR A 244 -14.78 -32.22 -26.47
CA TYR A 244 -15.68 -33.20 -27.07
C TYR A 244 -15.02 -34.07 -28.15
N PHE A 245 -13.80 -33.72 -28.57
CA PHE A 245 -12.97 -34.50 -29.48
C PHE A 245 -11.80 -35.15 -28.74
#